data_AF-T1IMY6-F1
#
_entry.id   AF-T1IMY6-F1
#
_cell.length_a   1.000
_cell.length_b   1.000
_cell.length_c   1.000
_cell.angle_alpha   90.00
_cell.angle_beta   90.00
_cell.angle_gamma   90.00
#
_symmetry.space_group_name_H-M   'P 1'
#
loop_
_entity.id
_entity.type
_entity.pdbx_description
1 polymer ?
#
loop_
_entity_poly.entity_id
_entity_poly.type
_entity_poly.pdbx_seq_one_letter_code
_entity_poly.pdbx_strand_id
1 'polypeptide(L)'
;MVTYTQRPLNRPGTLFQFFNPVTPQTRGMNLPCEPSNGSKRNGTCITSEQCRTKGGQEAGGCGTNNAGICCLERHACGTAGAITSNSSAFANPENPDTLNDSQACIVTVNRLSNNNNICQIRLDFEEFELAPPRNGRCDTDQFAILGVPGIPVLCGSNGGQHTPSGCFQYYTGTSGSFRSFNYDANFNSGYQRELNYGTCMRRESGFCGIRYTTAGAFQVGVADKDIPATATRPYGHSAANNNVREEEEEDLVYDNEDGEEDAHRVRRRAAPEVCPSDFLLIPNAFEEGKPIANNKFCGTKFNPEQGANAEAVVSSRIMPFVTYFSLIPTQLIKGKRLLY
;
A
#
# COMPACT_ATOMS: atom_id res chain seq x y z
N MET A 1 1.07 3.45 20.72
CA MET A 1 2.07 3.01 19.72
C MET A 1 1.46 1.91 18.87
N VAL A 2 1.70 1.90 17.56
CA VAL A 2 1.19 0.87 16.65
C VAL A 2 2.36 0.13 16.01
N THR A 3 2.31 -1.19 16.00
CA THR A 3 3.26 -2.07 15.32
C THR A 3 2.68 -2.51 13.99
N TYR A 4 3.55 -2.65 13.00
CA TYR A 4 3.19 -3.20 11.70
C TYR A 4 4.03 -4.43 11.38
N THR A 5 3.45 -5.34 10.63
CA THR A 5 4.14 -6.48 10.01
C THR A 5 3.54 -6.72 8.63
N GLN A 6 4.38 -6.71 7.61
CA GLN A 6 3.96 -6.99 6.25
C GLN A 6 3.59 -8.46 6.13
N ARG A 7 2.49 -8.74 5.44
CA ARG A 7 2.07 -10.09 5.11
C ARG A 7 2.57 -10.46 3.71
N PRO A 8 3.29 -11.58 3.58
CA PRO A 8 3.68 -12.08 2.28
C PRO A 8 2.41 -12.38 1.48
N LEU A 9 2.56 -12.43 0.17
CA LEU A 9 1.55 -13.00 -0.70
C LEU A 9 1.13 -14.38 -0.17
N ASN A 10 -0.18 -14.58 0.04
CA ASN A 10 -0.72 -15.92 0.22
C ASN A 10 -0.33 -16.71 -1.02
N ARG A 11 0.71 -17.54 -0.92
CA ARG A 11 0.85 -18.70 -1.79
C ARG A 11 -0.21 -19.67 -1.27
N PRO A 12 -1.39 -19.82 -1.90
CA PRO A 12 -2.21 -20.99 -1.59
C PRO A 12 -1.28 -22.21 -1.70
N GLY A 13 -1.24 -23.00 -0.64
CA GLY A 13 -0.24 -24.04 -0.46
C GLY A 13 -0.10 -24.91 -1.69
N THR A 14 1.12 -25.05 -2.17
CA THR A 14 1.61 -26.25 -2.84
C THR A 14 3.08 -26.41 -2.43
N LEU A 15 3.27 -26.97 -1.24
CA LEU A 15 4.44 -27.79 -0.97
C LEU A 15 4.20 -29.15 -1.64
N PHE A 16 4.21 -29.16 -2.96
CA PHE A 16 4.38 -30.37 -3.76
C PHE A 16 5.37 -30.03 -4.85
N GLN A 17 6.64 -30.23 -4.54
CA GLN A 17 7.64 -30.41 -5.59
C GLN A 17 7.24 -31.67 -6.36
N PHE A 18 6.53 -31.50 -7.47
CA PHE A 18 6.67 -32.46 -8.55
C PHE A 18 8.14 -32.40 -8.96
N PHE A 19 8.91 -33.40 -8.54
CA PHE A 19 10.16 -33.74 -9.19
C PHE A 19 9.80 -34.19 -10.61
N ASN A 20 9.62 -33.23 -11.52
CA ASN A 20 9.99 -33.48 -12.89
C ASN A 20 11.50 -33.75 -12.87
N PRO A 21 12.00 -34.80 -13.53
CA PRO A 21 13.43 -35.04 -13.65
C PRO A 21 14.01 -33.93 -14.52
N VAL A 22 14.28 -32.78 -13.91
CA VAL A 22 15.10 -31.77 -14.56
C VAL A 22 16.51 -32.28 -14.50
N THR A 23 17.15 -32.36 -15.66
CA THR A 23 18.53 -32.76 -15.81
C THR A 23 19.42 -31.99 -14.80
N PRO A 24 20.49 -32.60 -14.27
CA PRO A 24 21.28 -32.06 -13.15
C PRO A 24 21.95 -30.69 -13.40
N GLN A 25 21.78 -30.10 -14.59
CA GLN A 25 22.32 -28.79 -14.99
C GLN A 25 21.39 -27.60 -14.71
N THR A 26 20.16 -27.79 -14.23
CA THR A 26 19.11 -26.73 -14.23
C THR A 26 18.74 -26.18 -12.85
N ARG A 27 19.34 -26.69 -11.76
CA ARG A 27 19.06 -26.19 -10.41
C ARG A 27 19.58 -24.76 -10.29
N GLY A 28 18.66 -23.81 -10.18
CA GLY A 28 18.96 -22.37 -10.07
C GLY A 28 18.55 -21.52 -11.29
N MET A 29 18.15 -22.12 -12.41
CA MET A 29 17.65 -21.40 -13.59
C MET A 29 16.26 -20.79 -13.33
N ASN A 30 15.97 -19.65 -13.97
CA ASN A 30 14.75 -18.83 -13.84
C ASN A 30 14.45 -18.32 -12.41
N LEU A 31 15.44 -18.36 -11.51
CA LEU A 31 15.33 -17.81 -10.16
C LEU A 31 15.97 -16.42 -10.09
N PRO A 32 15.58 -15.58 -9.11
CA PRO A 32 16.29 -14.34 -8.80
C PRO A 32 17.77 -14.61 -8.49
N CYS A 33 18.65 -13.72 -8.91
CA CYS A 33 20.08 -13.77 -8.62
C CYS A 33 20.58 -12.38 -8.23
N GLU A 34 21.62 -12.35 -7.40
CA GLU A 34 22.32 -11.11 -7.06
C GLU A 34 23.43 -10.86 -8.08
N PRO A 35 23.50 -9.65 -8.67
CA PRO A 35 24.52 -9.34 -9.66
C PRO A 35 25.89 -9.17 -9.00
N SER A 36 26.94 -9.62 -9.69
CA SER A 36 28.33 -9.47 -9.23
C SER A 36 29.01 -8.19 -9.71
N ASN A 37 28.34 -7.40 -10.55
CA ASN A 37 28.88 -6.17 -11.15
C ASN A 37 28.62 -4.89 -10.32
N GLY A 38 28.15 -5.03 -9.08
CA GLY A 38 27.84 -3.89 -8.20
C GLY A 38 26.47 -3.23 -8.43
N SER A 39 25.65 -3.76 -9.34
CA SER A 39 24.26 -3.29 -9.51
C SER A 39 23.44 -3.53 -8.24
N LYS A 40 22.57 -2.58 -7.89
CA LYS A 40 21.68 -2.66 -6.72
C LYS A 40 20.40 -3.47 -6.98
N ARG A 41 20.26 -4.03 -8.19
CA ARG A 41 19.07 -4.77 -8.62
C ARG A 41 19.32 -6.24 -8.80
N ASN A 42 18.38 -7.04 -8.33
CA ASN A 42 18.39 -8.48 -8.58
C ASN A 42 18.07 -8.76 -10.04
N GLY A 43 18.85 -9.66 -10.64
CA GLY A 43 18.61 -10.18 -11.97
C GLY A 43 17.79 -11.47 -11.95
N THR A 44 17.60 -12.04 -13.14
CA THR A 44 17.05 -13.39 -13.31
C THR A 44 18.13 -14.30 -13.87
N CYS A 45 18.29 -15.46 -13.24
CA CYS A 45 19.29 -16.44 -13.64
C CYS A 45 18.86 -17.18 -14.91
N ILE A 46 19.40 -16.83 -16.06
CA ILE A 46 19.03 -17.40 -17.38
C ILE A 46 20.27 -17.65 -18.23
N THR A 47 20.12 -18.25 -19.42
CA THR A 47 21.26 -18.43 -20.33
C THR A 47 21.72 -17.09 -20.92
N SER A 48 23.00 -17.00 -21.31
CA SER A 48 23.57 -15.82 -21.96
C SER A 48 22.80 -15.44 -23.24
N GLU A 49 22.42 -16.44 -24.06
CA GLU A 49 21.63 -16.23 -25.28
C GLU A 49 20.24 -15.65 -24.99
N GLN A 50 19.54 -16.16 -23.97
CA GLN A 50 18.25 -15.61 -23.55
C GLN A 50 18.39 -14.18 -23.02
N CYS A 51 19.48 -13.87 -22.30
CA CYS A 51 19.71 -12.52 -21.81
C CYS A 51 19.95 -11.53 -22.95
N ARG A 52 20.78 -11.89 -23.92
CA ARG A 52 21.06 -11.06 -25.11
C ARG A 52 19.81 -10.85 -25.96
N THR A 53 19.01 -11.90 -26.17
CA THR A 53 17.75 -11.82 -26.92
C THR A 53 16.74 -10.88 -26.25
N LYS A 54 16.79 -10.76 -24.92
CA LYS A 54 15.96 -9.83 -24.14
C LYS A 54 16.54 -8.41 -24.03
N GLY A 55 17.70 -8.13 -24.64
CA GLY A 55 18.39 -6.85 -24.47
C GLY A 55 18.94 -6.63 -23.05
N GLY A 56 19.11 -7.70 -22.27
CA GLY A 56 19.62 -7.62 -20.90
C GLY A 56 21.14 -7.57 -20.82
N GLN A 57 21.64 -7.08 -19.69
CA GLN A 57 23.06 -7.07 -19.36
C GLN A 57 23.44 -8.31 -18.53
N GLU A 58 24.55 -8.96 -18.90
CA GLU A 58 25.13 -10.04 -18.12
C GLU A 58 25.83 -9.49 -16.86
N ALA A 59 25.39 -9.90 -15.68
CA ALA A 59 25.81 -9.35 -14.40
C ALA A 59 26.37 -10.43 -13.45
N GLY A 60 27.16 -11.37 -13.97
CA GLY A 60 27.81 -12.43 -13.19
C GLY A 60 27.21 -13.82 -13.45
N GLY A 61 27.87 -14.86 -12.95
CA GLY A 61 27.42 -16.25 -13.08
C GLY A 61 26.36 -16.60 -12.03
N CYS A 62 25.46 -17.53 -12.36
CA CYS A 62 24.43 -18.00 -11.44
C CYS A 62 24.02 -19.45 -11.73
N GLY A 63 23.29 -20.06 -10.80
CA GLY A 63 22.88 -21.46 -10.88
C GLY A 63 24.01 -22.43 -10.49
N THR A 64 23.71 -23.73 -10.55
CA THR A 64 24.69 -24.77 -10.19
C THR A 64 25.83 -24.77 -11.21
N ASN A 65 27.08 -24.75 -10.73
CA ASN A 65 28.30 -24.71 -11.56
C ASN A 65 28.34 -23.53 -12.56
N ASN A 66 27.71 -22.39 -12.24
CA ASN A 66 27.60 -21.24 -13.17
C ASN A 66 26.96 -21.62 -14.52
N ALA A 67 25.97 -22.51 -14.50
CA ALA A 67 25.26 -22.95 -15.71
C ALA A 67 24.51 -21.83 -16.45
N GLY A 68 24.31 -20.66 -15.83
CA GLY A 68 23.83 -19.47 -16.53
C GLY A 68 24.41 -18.18 -15.97
N ILE A 69 23.83 -17.08 -16.41
CA ILE A 69 24.25 -15.73 -16.05
C ILE A 69 23.10 -14.98 -15.37
N CYS A 70 23.46 -14.09 -14.46
CA CYS A 70 22.52 -13.20 -13.82
C CYS A 70 22.16 -12.09 -14.80
N CYS A 71 20.99 -12.19 -15.42
CA CYS A 71 20.57 -11.24 -16.43
C CYS A 71 19.82 -10.07 -15.81
N LEU A 72 20.30 -8.85 -16.07
CA LEU A 72 19.60 -7.61 -15.77
C LEU A 72 18.90 -7.12 -17.04
N GLU A 73 17.59 -7.37 -17.15
CA GLU A 73 16.80 -6.94 -18.29
C GLU A 73 16.75 -5.40 -18.35
N ARG A 74 17.20 -4.81 -19.46
CA ARG A 74 17.21 -3.36 -19.68
C ARG A 74 16.41 -3.03 -20.93
N HIS A 75 15.48 -2.09 -20.80
CA HIS A 75 14.72 -1.53 -21.89
C HIS A 75 15.16 -0.08 -22.11
N ALA A 76 15.41 0.27 -23.37
CA ALA A 76 15.72 1.64 -23.77
C ALA A 76 14.45 2.37 -24.21
N CYS A 77 14.51 3.70 -24.21
CA CYS A 77 13.42 4.51 -24.75
C CYS A 77 13.11 4.17 -26.22
N GLY A 78 11.81 4.07 -26.54
CA GLY A 78 11.34 3.77 -27.89
C GLY A 78 11.26 2.27 -28.22
N THR A 79 11.62 1.39 -27.28
CA THR A 79 11.41 -0.06 -27.44
C THR A 79 9.92 -0.35 -27.58
N ALA A 80 9.51 -0.93 -28.71
CA ALA A 80 8.12 -1.25 -28.98
C ALA A 80 7.63 -2.40 -28.10
N GLY A 81 6.41 -2.29 -27.58
CA GLY A 81 5.76 -3.31 -26.77
C GLY A 81 5.74 -3.00 -25.27
N ALA A 82 4.90 -3.74 -24.54
CA ALA A 82 4.77 -3.57 -23.10
C ALA A 82 5.76 -4.47 -22.34
N ILE A 83 6.41 -3.91 -21.32
CA ILE A 83 7.23 -4.67 -20.38
C ILE A 83 6.31 -5.60 -19.61
N THR A 84 6.56 -6.91 -19.73
CA THR A 84 5.79 -7.99 -19.09
C THR A 84 6.72 -8.93 -18.33
N SER A 85 7.88 -8.45 -17.93
CA SER A 85 8.90 -9.18 -17.18
C SER A 85 8.99 -8.65 -15.75
N ASN A 86 9.44 -9.48 -14.82
CA ASN A 86 9.66 -9.05 -13.44
C ASN A 86 11.07 -8.43 -13.34
N SER A 87 11.19 -7.36 -12.55
CA SER A 87 12.47 -6.71 -12.22
C SER A 87 13.20 -6.07 -13.42
N SER A 88 12.47 -5.61 -14.44
CA SER A 88 13.01 -4.99 -15.66
C SER A 88 13.40 -3.52 -15.47
N ALA A 89 14.49 -3.10 -16.08
CA ALA A 89 15.03 -1.75 -16.00
C ALA A 89 14.60 -0.92 -17.20
N PHE A 90 14.45 0.39 -16.98
CA PHE A 90 14.25 1.34 -18.06
C PHE A 90 15.22 2.50 -17.87
N ALA A 91 15.90 2.88 -18.94
CA ALA A 91 16.80 4.03 -18.95
C ALA A 91 16.70 4.79 -20.28
N ASN A 92 17.22 6.01 -20.29
CA ASN A 92 17.43 6.75 -21.54
C ASN A 92 18.34 5.93 -22.48
N PRO A 93 18.19 6.05 -23.81
CA PRO A 93 18.92 5.22 -24.77
C PRO A 93 20.44 5.29 -24.65
N GLU A 94 20.95 6.42 -24.18
CA GLU A 94 22.39 6.69 -24.04
C GLU A 94 22.93 6.34 -22.65
N ASN A 95 22.11 5.82 -21.72
CA ASN A 95 22.56 5.47 -20.37
C ASN A 95 23.81 4.56 -20.40
N PRO A 96 24.88 4.88 -19.63
CA PRO A 96 24.96 5.85 -18.53
C PRO A 96 25.20 7.32 -18.92
N ASP A 97 25.39 7.61 -20.21
CA ASP A 97 25.62 8.96 -20.69
C ASP A 97 24.34 9.80 -20.67
N THR A 98 24.52 11.11 -20.60
CA THR A 98 23.44 12.09 -20.61
C THR A 98 22.85 12.24 -22.00
N LEU A 99 21.53 12.08 -22.12
CA LEU A 99 20.83 12.39 -23.36
C LEU A 99 20.70 13.91 -23.52
N ASN A 100 21.19 14.46 -24.63
CA ASN A 100 21.16 15.90 -24.91
C ASN A 100 20.09 16.31 -25.93
N ASP A 101 19.42 15.35 -26.56
CA ASP A 101 18.37 15.58 -27.54
C ASP A 101 16.97 15.50 -26.94
N SER A 102 16.04 16.30 -27.48
CA SER A 102 14.63 16.26 -27.09
C SER A 102 13.98 14.97 -27.59
N GLN A 103 13.74 14.03 -26.68
CA GLN A 103 13.05 12.78 -26.97
C GLN A 103 11.90 12.57 -25.99
N ALA A 104 10.66 12.60 -26.50
CA ALA A 104 9.51 12.13 -25.73
C ALA A 104 9.51 10.60 -25.71
N CYS A 105 9.47 10.02 -24.51
CA CYS A 105 9.48 8.58 -24.32
C CYS A 105 8.20 8.08 -23.66
N ILE A 106 7.63 7.00 -24.19
CA ILE A 106 6.52 6.30 -23.54
C ILE A 106 6.92 4.84 -23.38
N VAL A 107 6.83 4.34 -22.16
CA VAL A 107 7.01 2.93 -21.83
C VAL A 107 5.75 2.43 -21.16
N THR A 108 5.21 1.32 -21.66
CA THR A 108 4.08 0.65 -21.04
C THR A 108 4.59 -0.50 -20.18
N VAL A 109 4.31 -0.47 -18.88
CA VAL A 109 4.59 -1.58 -17.98
C VAL A 109 3.28 -2.28 -17.65
N ASN A 110 3.14 -3.51 -18.13
CA ASN A 110 2.00 -4.33 -17.81
C ASN A 110 2.28 -5.09 -16.53
N ARG A 111 1.38 -4.96 -15.54
CA ARG A 111 1.35 -5.86 -14.41
C ARG A 111 1.21 -7.28 -14.95
N LEU A 112 2.10 -8.18 -14.51
CA LEU A 112 2.03 -9.62 -14.84
C LEU A 112 0.72 -10.21 -14.32
N SER A 113 -0.31 -10.20 -15.16
CA SER A 113 -1.69 -10.62 -14.83
C SER A 113 -1.80 -12.13 -14.66
N ASN A 114 -0.95 -12.91 -15.32
CA ASN A 114 -0.95 -14.37 -15.28
C ASN A 114 -0.46 -14.93 -13.92
N ASN A 115 0.05 -14.06 -13.04
CA ASN A 115 0.45 -14.40 -11.69
C ASN A 115 -0.40 -13.58 -10.71
N ASN A 116 -1.44 -14.20 -10.15
CA ASN A 116 -2.30 -13.61 -9.10
C ASN A 116 -1.53 -13.10 -7.87
N ASN A 117 -0.21 -13.33 -7.81
CA ASN A 117 0.67 -12.89 -6.76
C ASN A 117 1.41 -11.56 -7.01
N ILE A 118 1.16 -10.81 -8.09
CA ILE A 118 1.75 -9.45 -8.22
C ILE A 118 0.67 -8.45 -7.86
N CYS A 119 0.82 -7.56 -6.87
CA CYS A 119 -0.29 -6.68 -6.44
C CYS A 119 -0.17 -5.23 -6.90
N GLN A 120 1.05 -4.76 -7.21
CA GLN A 120 1.30 -3.44 -7.79
C GLN A 120 2.67 -3.44 -8.47
N ILE A 121 2.86 -2.48 -9.36
CA ILE A 121 4.18 -2.15 -9.93
C ILE A 121 4.89 -1.22 -8.94
N ARG A 122 6.16 -1.49 -8.66
CA ARG A 122 7.05 -0.58 -7.92
C ARG A 122 8.06 -0.03 -8.93
N LEU A 123 8.23 1.28 -8.94
CA LEU A 123 9.24 1.94 -9.76
C LEU A 123 10.37 2.39 -8.84
N ASP A 124 11.58 1.88 -9.09
CA ASP A 124 12.78 2.29 -8.38
C ASP A 124 13.64 3.26 -9.19
N PHE A 125 13.85 4.47 -8.65
CA PHE A 125 14.73 5.50 -9.22
C PHE A 125 16.15 5.24 -8.74
N GLU A 126 16.92 4.44 -9.47
CA GLU A 126 18.32 4.17 -9.12
C GLU A 126 19.21 5.38 -9.38
N GLU A 127 19.26 5.77 -10.66
CA GLU A 127 19.93 6.95 -11.17
C GLU A 127 18.87 7.75 -11.93
N PHE A 128 18.43 8.86 -11.33
CA PHE A 128 17.37 9.69 -11.89
C PHE A 128 17.75 11.15 -11.74
N GLU A 129 18.15 11.75 -12.86
CA GLU A 129 18.44 13.17 -12.97
C GLU A 129 17.78 13.71 -14.24
N LEU A 130 16.97 14.73 -14.07
CA LEU A 130 16.35 15.52 -15.11
C LEU A 130 16.67 17.00 -14.88
N ALA A 131 16.43 17.86 -15.86
CA ALA A 131 16.54 19.30 -15.69
C ALA A 131 15.78 19.77 -14.42
N PRO A 132 16.36 20.71 -13.64
CA PRO A 132 15.75 21.17 -12.40
C PRO A 132 14.46 21.96 -12.66
N PRO A 133 13.52 22.01 -11.70
CA PRO A 133 12.30 22.78 -11.84
C PRO A 133 12.58 24.29 -11.91
N ARG A 134 11.77 25.02 -12.68
CA ARG A 134 11.71 26.48 -12.70
C ARG A 134 10.44 26.93 -11.98
N ASN A 135 10.56 27.69 -10.89
CA ASN A 135 9.42 28.14 -10.07
C ASN A 135 8.50 26.98 -9.62
N GLY A 136 9.08 25.82 -9.29
CA GLY A 136 8.34 24.63 -8.88
C GLY A 136 7.64 23.87 -10.01
N ARG A 137 7.91 24.22 -11.28
CA ARG A 137 7.37 23.54 -12.46
C ARG A 137 8.47 22.84 -13.25
N CYS A 138 8.17 21.64 -13.72
CA CYS A 138 9.04 20.84 -14.56
C CYS A 138 8.86 21.26 -16.03
N ASP A 139 9.35 22.44 -16.42
CA ASP A 139 9.08 23.00 -17.75
C ASP A 139 10.05 22.50 -18.83
N THR A 140 11.24 22.02 -18.45
CA THR A 140 12.28 21.56 -19.39
C THR A 140 12.19 20.05 -19.62
N ASP A 141 12.33 19.28 -18.55
CA ASP A 141 12.22 17.82 -18.59
C ASP A 141 11.11 17.36 -17.64
N GLN A 142 10.40 16.31 -18.04
CA GLN A 142 9.25 15.79 -17.30
C GLN A 142 9.27 14.26 -17.25
N PHE A 143 9.08 13.73 -16.05
CA PHE A 143 8.71 12.33 -15.85
C PHE A 143 7.27 12.27 -15.33
N ALA A 144 6.41 11.59 -16.07
CA ALA A 144 5.01 11.44 -15.74
C ALA A 144 4.61 9.96 -15.71
N ILE A 145 3.86 9.57 -14.68
CA ILE A 145 3.23 8.26 -14.60
C ILE A 145 1.78 8.42 -15.03
N LEU A 146 1.42 7.78 -16.15
CA LEU A 146 0.07 7.82 -16.70
C LEU A 146 -0.77 6.64 -16.18
N GLY A 147 -2.09 6.82 -16.12
CA GLY A 147 -3.02 5.75 -15.74
C GLY A 147 -3.18 5.51 -14.22
N VAL A 148 -2.55 6.34 -13.38
CA VAL A 148 -2.72 6.32 -11.91
C VAL A 148 -3.03 7.73 -11.41
N PRO A 149 -4.14 7.98 -10.69
CA PRO A 149 -4.49 9.31 -10.22
C PRO A 149 -3.55 9.79 -9.10
N GLY A 150 -3.28 11.09 -9.05
CA GLY A 150 -2.62 11.74 -7.92
C GLY A 150 -1.09 11.69 -7.89
N ILE A 151 -0.43 11.21 -8.94
CA ILE A 151 1.04 11.26 -9.05
C ILE A 151 1.46 12.58 -9.73
N PRO A 152 2.25 13.44 -9.07
CA PRO A 152 2.75 14.67 -9.69
C PRO A 152 3.81 14.37 -10.77
N VAL A 153 3.96 15.28 -11.72
CA VAL A 153 5.09 15.26 -12.66
C VAL A 153 6.39 15.50 -11.87
N LEU A 154 7.40 14.68 -12.14
CA LEU A 154 8.71 14.74 -11.49
C LEU A 154 9.76 15.32 -12.43
N CYS A 155 10.74 16.03 -11.87
CA CYS A 155 11.96 16.52 -12.51
C CYS A 155 13.05 16.73 -11.46
N GLY A 156 14.24 17.18 -11.87
CA GLY A 156 15.41 17.29 -10.99
C GLY A 156 16.01 15.92 -10.60
N SER A 157 16.73 15.89 -9.48
CA SER A 157 17.37 14.68 -8.96
C SER A 157 16.43 13.92 -8.01
N ASN A 158 16.05 12.69 -8.38
CA ASN A 158 15.21 11.80 -7.57
C ASN A 158 15.86 10.43 -7.33
N GLY A 159 17.18 10.31 -7.55
CA GLY A 159 17.93 9.09 -7.28
C GLY A 159 17.74 8.62 -5.82
N GLY A 160 17.44 7.33 -5.66
CA GLY A 160 17.17 6.68 -4.38
C GLY A 160 15.82 7.03 -3.74
N GLN A 161 14.99 7.85 -4.38
CA GLN A 161 13.70 8.29 -3.83
C GLN A 161 12.57 7.33 -4.16
N HIS A 162 11.68 7.10 -3.19
CA HIS A 162 10.56 6.16 -3.30
C HIS A 162 9.32 6.55 -2.49
N THR A 163 9.40 7.69 -1.82
CA THR A 163 8.41 8.05 -0.82
C THR A 163 7.12 8.45 -1.53
N PRO A 164 5.99 7.77 -1.27
CA PRO A 164 4.72 8.22 -1.82
C PRO A 164 4.45 9.67 -1.40
N SER A 165 3.79 10.44 -2.26
CA SER A 165 3.32 11.78 -1.91
C SER A 165 2.43 11.73 -0.65
N GLY A 166 2.62 12.66 0.28
CA GLY A 166 1.83 12.76 1.52
C GLY A 166 2.36 11.95 2.72
N CYS A 167 3.54 11.37 2.64
CA CYS A 167 4.19 10.67 3.75
C CYS A 167 5.12 11.60 4.55
N PHE A 168 4.75 11.92 5.79
CA PHE A 168 5.58 12.72 6.70
C PHE A 168 6.45 11.85 7.62
N GLN A 169 6.08 10.59 7.79
CA GLN A 169 6.93 9.57 8.40
C GLN A 169 7.06 8.41 7.40
N TYR A 170 8.28 7.90 7.20
CA TYR A 170 8.55 6.79 6.29
C TYR A 170 9.38 5.72 6.99
N TYR A 171 8.83 4.51 7.01
CA TYR A 171 9.47 3.36 7.66
C TYR A 171 9.79 2.27 6.62
N THR A 172 10.91 1.59 6.81
CA THR A 172 11.35 0.47 5.95
C THR A 172 11.33 -0.85 6.73
N GLY A 173 11.51 -1.96 6.03
CA GLY A 173 11.53 -3.29 6.63
C GLY A 173 10.16 -3.96 6.68
N THR A 174 10.19 -5.27 6.88
CA THR A 174 8.97 -6.12 6.91
C THR A 174 8.18 -5.95 8.20
N SER A 175 8.73 -5.32 9.22
CA SER A 175 8.06 -5.05 10.49
C SER A 175 8.68 -3.87 11.21
N GLY A 176 7.91 -3.22 12.07
CA GLY A 176 8.38 -2.10 12.88
C GLY A 176 7.28 -1.52 13.73
N SER A 177 7.54 -0.36 14.32
CA SER A 177 6.56 0.40 15.10
C SER A 177 6.57 1.86 14.70
N PHE A 178 5.39 2.45 14.58
CA PHE A 178 5.22 3.89 14.40
C PHE A 178 4.42 4.49 15.55
N ARG A 179 4.60 5.80 15.73
CA ARG A 179 4.01 6.57 16.83
C ARG A 179 3.68 7.97 16.32
N SER A 180 2.71 8.59 16.98
CA SER A 180 2.43 10.00 16.72
C SER A 180 3.66 10.86 17.03
N PHE A 181 3.75 12.02 16.37
CA PHE A 181 4.69 13.05 16.80
C PHE A 181 4.41 13.42 18.27
N ASN A 182 5.48 13.59 19.05
CA ASN A 182 5.43 13.84 20.49
C ASN A 182 4.84 12.70 21.35
N TYR A 183 4.87 11.45 20.86
CA TYR A 183 4.46 10.29 21.64
C TYR A 183 5.28 10.15 22.94
N ASP A 184 4.57 10.09 24.07
CA ASP A 184 5.08 9.71 25.39
C ASP A 184 4.26 8.53 25.92
N ALA A 185 4.95 7.49 26.37
CA ALA A 185 4.32 6.30 26.94
C ALA A 185 3.59 6.59 28.27
N ASN A 186 3.99 7.66 28.98
CA ASN A 186 3.40 8.08 30.25
C ASN A 186 2.34 9.17 30.10
N PHE A 187 2.00 9.56 28.86
CA PHE A 187 0.98 10.58 28.54
C PHE A 187 1.24 11.98 29.09
N ASN A 188 2.47 12.34 29.46
CA ASN A 188 2.77 13.67 29.99
C ASN A 188 2.82 14.74 28.89
N SER A 189 3.21 14.35 27.68
CA SER A 189 3.53 15.30 26.60
C SER A 189 2.34 15.64 25.70
N GLY A 190 1.28 14.83 25.70
CA GLY A 190 0.16 14.93 24.75
C GLY A 190 0.60 14.75 23.28
N TYR A 191 -0.28 14.24 22.42
CA TYR A 191 0.02 14.26 20.98
C TYR A 191 -0.17 15.69 20.42
N GLN A 192 0.59 16.03 19.37
CA GLN A 192 0.48 17.34 18.74
C GLN A 192 -0.89 17.48 18.05
N ARG A 193 -1.62 18.55 18.38
CA ARG A 193 -2.91 18.87 17.74
C ARG A 193 -2.69 19.54 16.38
N GLU A 194 -3.75 19.58 15.58
CA GLU A 194 -3.77 20.28 14.28
C GLU A 194 -2.82 19.69 13.23
N LEU A 195 -2.53 18.40 13.33
CA LEU A 195 -1.70 17.69 12.36
C LEU A 195 -2.53 16.66 11.60
N ASN A 196 -2.48 16.77 10.28
CA ASN A 196 -2.98 15.76 9.35
C ASN A 196 -1.81 15.25 8.53
N TYR A 197 -1.37 14.01 8.79
CA TYR A 197 -0.17 13.48 8.16
C TYR A 197 -0.25 11.99 7.89
N GLY A 198 0.31 11.60 6.73
CA GLY A 198 0.53 10.21 6.37
C GLY A 198 1.77 9.64 7.04
N THR A 199 1.63 8.44 7.57
CA THR A 199 2.72 7.57 7.99
C THR A 199 2.76 6.38 7.03
N CYS A 200 3.89 6.21 6.36
CA CYS A 200 4.02 5.27 5.26
C CYS A 200 5.04 4.19 5.58
N MET A 201 4.77 2.99 5.08
CA MET A 201 5.68 1.86 5.19
C MET A 201 6.07 1.41 3.79
N ARG A 202 7.38 1.34 3.55
CA ARG A 202 7.91 0.80 2.31
C ARG A 202 7.46 -0.65 2.17
N ARG A 203 6.74 -0.96 1.11
CA ARG A 203 6.44 -2.36 0.77
C ARG A 203 7.72 -3.08 0.37
N GLU A 204 8.04 -4.14 1.10
CA GLU A 204 9.16 -5.01 0.79
C GLU A 204 8.79 -6.01 -0.30
N SER A 205 9.79 -6.48 -1.04
CA SER A 205 9.58 -7.44 -2.14
C SER A 205 8.91 -8.73 -1.62
N GLY A 206 7.89 -9.22 -2.33
CA GLY A 206 7.14 -10.42 -1.94
C GLY A 206 5.99 -10.20 -0.95
N PHE A 207 5.76 -8.96 -0.51
CA PHE A 207 4.68 -8.61 0.42
C PHE A 207 3.56 -7.83 -0.29
N CYS A 208 2.30 -8.11 0.09
CA CYS A 208 1.09 -7.52 -0.50
C CYS A 208 -0.01 -7.17 0.50
N GLY A 209 0.21 -7.47 1.77
CA GLY A 209 -0.63 -6.97 2.84
C GLY A 209 0.23 -6.38 3.93
N ILE A 210 -0.40 -5.63 4.81
CA ILE A 210 0.20 -5.17 6.05
C ILE A 210 -0.79 -5.43 7.18
N ARG A 211 -0.27 -5.93 8.30
CA ARG A 211 -1.00 -6.19 9.53
C ARG A 211 -0.55 -5.15 10.55
N TYR A 212 -1.51 -4.56 11.24
CA TYR A 212 -1.31 -3.62 12.33
C TYR A 212 -1.79 -4.23 13.64
N THR A 213 -1.02 -4.01 14.69
CA THR A 213 -1.32 -4.37 16.07
C THR A 213 -0.83 -3.26 16.98
N THR A 214 -1.17 -3.29 18.26
CA THR A 214 -0.60 -2.37 19.25
C THR A 214 0.50 -3.06 20.03
N ALA A 215 1.51 -2.27 20.42
CA ALA A 215 2.48 -2.65 21.44
C ALA A 215 2.46 -1.54 22.49
N GLY A 216 1.98 -1.86 23.69
CA GLY A 216 1.74 -0.89 24.75
C GLY A 216 0.45 -0.08 24.53
N ALA A 217 0.39 1.12 25.12
CA ALA A 217 -0.85 1.89 25.17
C ALA A 217 -1.22 2.54 23.82
N PHE A 218 -2.51 2.50 23.50
CA PHE A 218 -3.13 3.23 22.41
C PHE A 218 -4.07 4.28 22.97
N GLN A 219 -3.91 5.54 22.56
CA GLN A 219 -4.83 6.60 22.92
C GLN A 219 -4.82 7.68 21.84
N VAL A 220 -5.95 7.85 21.16
CA VAL A 220 -6.13 8.88 20.12
C VAL A 220 -7.55 9.41 20.21
N GLY A 221 -7.72 10.71 20.45
CA GLY A 221 -9.05 11.33 20.49
C GLY A 221 -10.01 10.72 21.52
N VAL A 222 -11.26 11.14 21.42
CA VAL A 222 -12.38 10.60 22.20
C VAL A 222 -13.25 9.74 21.29
N ALA A 223 -13.58 8.55 21.76
CA ALA A 223 -14.55 7.67 21.14
C ALA A 223 -15.94 7.99 21.68
N ASP A 224 -16.91 8.22 20.79
CA ASP A 224 -18.28 8.57 21.17
C ASP A 224 -19.15 7.32 21.18
N LYS A 225 -19.61 6.97 22.39
CA LYS A 225 -20.42 5.78 22.64
C LYS A 225 -21.92 6.05 22.55
N ASP A 226 -22.32 7.31 22.49
CA ASP A 226 -23.72 7.73 22.53
C ASP A 226 -24.26 8.01 21.12
N ILE A 227 -23.38 8.08 20.09
CA ILE A 227 -23.77 8.21 18.68
C ILE A 227 -23.99 6.82 18.05
N PRO A 228 -25.18 6.53 17.49
CA PRO A 228 -25.41 5.30 16.74
C PRO A 228 -24.52 5.25 15.48
N ALA A 229 -23.90 4.09 15.23
CA ALA A 229 -23.08 3.82 14.05
C ALA A 229 -23.70 4.24 12.70
N THR A 230 -25.03 4.17 12.58
CA THR A 230 -25.81 4.55 11.40
C THR A 230 -25.79 6.06 11.08
N ALA A 231 -25.32 6.91 12.00
CA ALA A 231 -25.25 8.37 11.80
C ALA A 231 -24.03 8.84 10.97
N THR A 232 -23.10 7.95 10.61
CA THR A 232 -21.94 8.31 9.78
C THR A 232 -22.24 8.17 8.29
N ARG A 233 -22.76 9.23 7.67
CA ARG A 233 -22.66 9.37 6.21
C ARG A 233 -21.19 9.58 5.82
N PRO A 234 -20.64 8.85 4.83
CA PRO A 234 -19.31 9.13 4.33
C PRO A 234 -19.26 10.54 3.74
N TYR A 235 -18.44 11.41 4.33
CA TYR A 235 -18.11 12.68 3.72
C TYR A 235 -17.29 12.40 2.45
N GLY A 236 -17.93 12.55 1.29
CA GLY A 236 -17.25 12.74 0.00
C GLY A 236 -17.22 11.54 -0.95
N HIS A 237 -18.37 11.18 -1.53
CA HIS A 237 -18.46 10.88 -2.96
C HIS A 237 -19.74 11.54 -3.50
N SER A 238 -19.56 12.61 -4.28
CA SER A 238 -20.63 13.16 -5.11
C SER A 238 -20.91 12.15 -6.22
N ALA A 239 -21.99 11.40 -6.09
CA ALA A 239 -22.75 11.00 -7.25
C ALA A 239 -23.83 12.06 -7.43
N ALA A 240 -23.65 12.92 -8.43
CA ALA A 240 -24.73 13.73 -8.93
C ALA A 240 -25.86 12.79 -9.40
N ASN A 241 -27.01 12.84 -8.73
CA ASN A 241 -28.29 12.79 -9.40
C ASN A 241 -29.36 13.38 -8.49
N ASN A 242 -29.94 14.48 -8.95
CA ASN A 242 -31.17 15.04 -8.40
C ASN A 242 -32.31 14.05 -8.63
N ASN A 243 -33.24 14.01 -7.67
CA ASN A 243 -34.50 13.26 -7.61
C ASN A 243 -34.40 11.87 -6.96
N VAL A 244 -34.62 11.78 -5.64
CA VAL A 244 -35.59 10.84 -5.05
C VAL A 244 -36.15 11.48 -3.76
N ARG A 245 -37.47 11.41 -3.63
CA ARG A 245 -38.31 11.91 -2.54
C ARG A 245 -38.13 11.01 -1.30
N GLU A 246 -38.22 11.61 -0.11
CA GLU A 246 -38.30 10.88 1.17
C GLU A 246 -39.47 9.90 1.14
N GLU A 247 -39.20 8.60 1.34
CA GLU A 247 -40.22 7.61 1.70
C GLU A 247 -39.68 6.75 2.86
N GLU A 248 -40.51 6.64 3.88
CA GLU A 248 -40.33 5.92 5.14
C GLU A 248 -40.12 4.42 4.85
N GLU A 249 -39.08 3.80 5.43
CA GLU A 249 -38.96 2.33 5.41
C GLU A 249 -39.90 1.76 6.48
N GLU A 250 -41.04 1.24 6.03
CA GLU A 250 -41.89 0.32 6.80
C GLU A 250 -41.15 -1.01 7.04
N ASP A 251 -41.21 -1.48 8.28
CA ASP A 251 -40.77 -2.81 8.69
C ASP A 251 -41.58 -3.90 7.95
N LEU A 252 -40.94 -4.64 7.06
CA LEU A 252 -41.52 -5.85 6.46
C LEU A 252 -41.33 -7.05 7.39
N VAL A 253 -42.36 -7.31 8.19
CA VAL A 253 -42.61 -8.60 8.86
C VAL A 253 -43.09 -9.61 7.83
N TYR A 254 -42.36 -10.70 7.63
CA TYR A 254 -42.88 -11.89 6.95
C TYR A 254 -43.15 -12.97 8.01
N ASP A 255 -44.43 -13.21 8.28
CA ASP A 255 -44.87 -14.41 8.98
C ASP A 255 -44.73 -15.60 8.02
N ASN A 256 -43.88 -16.56 8.38
CA ASN A 256 -43.95 -17.90 7.80
C ASN A 256 -44.54 -18.82 8.86
N GLU A 257 -45.80 -19.20 8.65
CA GLU A 257 -46.38 -20.40 9.23
C GLU A 257 -45.58 -21.59 8.69
N ASP A 258 -44.74 -22.19 9.54
CA ASP A 258 -44.34 -23.61 9.56
C ASP A 258 -43.19 -23.74 10.57
N GLY A 259 -43.46 -24.40 11.69
CA GLY A 259 -42.52 -24.52 12.81
C GLY A 259 -41.34 -25.44 12.52
N GLU A 260 -40.13 -24.88 12.52
CA GLU A 260 -38.91 -25.59 12.91
C GLU A 260 -37.88 -24.56 13.45
N GLU A 261 -37.52 -24.69 14.73
CA GLU A 261 -36.70 -23.74 15.47
C GLU A 261 -35.21 -23.97 15.21
N ASP A 262 -34.71 -23.58 14.03
CA ASP A 262 -33.27 -23.57 13.77
C ASP A 262 -32.66 -22.24 14.23
N ALA A 263 -32.15 -22.24 15.46
CA ALA A 263 -31.41 -21.15 16.08
C ALA A 263 -30.04 -20.92 15.40
N HIS A 264 -30.05 -20.43 14.16
CA HIS A 264 -28.86 -19.88 13.54
C HIS A 264 -28.55 -18.54 14.21
N ARG A 265 -27.78 -18.61 15.30
CA ARG A 265 -27.24 -17.45 16.02
C ARG A 265 -26.28 -16.68 15.10
N VAL A 266 -26.82 -15.84 14.23
CA VAL A 266 -26.08 -14.78 13.56
C VAL A 266 -25.54 -13.91 14.69
N ARG A 267 -24.24 -14.00 14.98
CA ARG A 267 -23.58 -13.04 15.86
C ARG A 267 -23.83 -11.67 15.23
N ARG A 268 -24.77 -10.90 15.80
CA ARG A 268 -24.94 -9.48 15.47
C ARG A 268 -23.55 -8.88 15.65
N ARG A 269 -22.93 -8.40 14.55
CA ARG A 269 -21.64 -7.70 14.65
C ARG A 269 -21.85 -6.52 15.60
N ALA A 270 -20.90 -6.29 16.51
CA ALA A 270 -20.96 -5.15 17.38
C ALA A 270 -21.01 -3.87 16.52
N ALA A 271 -21.72 -2.83 17.00
CA ALA A 271 -21.76 -1.56 16.30
C ALA A 271 -20.32 -0.98 16.18
N PRO A 272 -19.96 -0.34 15.07
CA PRO A 272 -18.67 0.32 14.95
C PRO A 272 -18.60 1.54 15.90
N GLU A 273 -17.44 1.70 16.56
CA GLU A 273 -17.11 2.85 17.40
C GLU A 273 -17.06 4.12 16.54
N VAL A 274 -17.60 5.24 17.02
CA VAL A 274 -17.62 6.51 16.27
C VAL A 274 -16.47 7.40 16.76
N CYS A 275 -15.67 7.89 15.80
CA CYS A 275 -14.53 8.78 16.05
C CYS A 275 -14.82 10.18 15.51
N PRO A 276 -15.54 11.04 16.25
CA PRO A 276 -15.93 12.38 15.78
C PRO A 276 -14.78 13.40 15.85
N SER A 277 -13.73 13.08 16.62
CA SER A 277 -12.57 13.95 16.85
C SER A 277 -11.33 13.37 16.17
N ASP A 278 -10.26 13.16 16.94
CA ASP A 278 -8.99 12.69 16.44
C ASP A 278 -9.03 11.18 16.19
N PHE A 279 -8.43 10.74 15.09
CA PHE A 279 -8.37 9.32 14.76
C PHE A 279 -7.12 8.95 13.97
N LEU A 280 -6.78 7.67 14.06
CA LEU A 280 -5.90 6.98 13.13
C LEU A 280 -6.77 6.30 12.05
N LEU A 281 -6.52 6.59 10.78
CA LEU A 281 -7.20 5.98 9.64
C LEU A 281 -6.34 4.90 9.01
N ILE A 282 -6.92 3.71 8.83
CA ILE A 282 -6.30 2.61 8.08
C ILE A 282 -7.16 2.32 6.83
N PRO A 283 -6.75 2.77 5.64
CA PRO A 283 -7.53 2.58 4.42
C PRO A 283 -7.87 1.11 4.13
N ASN A 284 -9.12 0.84 3.74
CA ASN A 284 -9.72 -0.50 3.51
C ASN A 284 -9.27 -1.56 4.52
N ALA A 285 -9.42 -1.23 5.80
CA ALA A 285 -9.15 -2.12 6.91
C ALA A 285 -10.05 -3.37 6.87
N PHE A 286 -9.46 -4.53 7.17
CA PHE A 286 -10.16 -5.79 7.37
C PHE A 286 -9.59 -6.55 8.56
N GLU A 287 -10.46 -7.30 9.24
CA GLU A 287 -10.13 -8.21 10.32
C GLU A 287 -10.60 -9.61 9.93
N GLU A 288 -9.72 -10.61 10.08
CA GLU A 288 -10.00 -12.00 9.67
C GLU A 288 -10.53 -12.15 8.23
N GLY A 289 -10.09 -11.27 7.33
CA GLY A 289 -10.51 -11.26 5.92
C GLY A 289 -11.88 -10.59 5.65
N LYS A 290 -12.58 -10.12 6.69
CA LYS A 290 -13.82 -9.37 6.58
C LYS A 290 -13.54 -7.87 6.63
N PRO A 291 -14.06 -7.06 5.70
CA PRO A 291 -13.98 -5.61 5.79
C PRO A 291 -14.57 -5.14 7.13
N ILE A 292 -13.88 -4.19 7.76
CA ILE A 292 -14.37 -3.50 8.93
C ILE A 292 -15.22 -2.32 8.45
N ALA A 293 -16.40 -2.13 9.04
CA ALA A 293 -17.34 -1.08 8.64
C ALA A 293 -16.79 0.34 8.88
N ASN A 294 -16.08 0.54 10.00
CA ASN A 294 -15.37 1.80 10.28
C ASN A 294 -13.86 1.56 10.31
N ASN A 295 -13.12 2.34 9.52
CA ASN A 295 -11.68 2.24 9.38
C ASN A 295 -10.91 3.34 10.14
N LYS A 296 -11.63 4.11 10.98
CA LYS A 296 -11.09 5.10 11.92
C LYS A 296 -10.98 4.49 13.31
N PHE A 297 -9.84 4.72 13.94
CA PHE A 297 -9.48 4.18 15.25
C PHE A 297 -9.21 5.34 16.22
N CYS A 298 -9.90 5.34 17.35
CA CYS A 298 -9.82 6.36 18.40
C CYS A 298 -10.12 5.75 19.78
N GLY A 299 -10.10 6.56 20.83
CA GLY A 299 -10.25 6.11 22.20
C GLY A 299 -8.98 5.47 22.74
N THR A 300 -9.13 4.60 23.75
CA THR A 300 -8.01 4.00 24.51
C THR A 300 -7.65 2.58 24.06
N LYS A 301 -8.27 2.09 22.99
CA LYS A 301 -8.04 0.75 22.44
C LYS A 301 -7.96 0.82 20.93
N PHE A 302 -7.06 0.07 20.33
CA PHE A 302 -6.98 -0.07 18.89
C PHE A 302 -7.99 -1.12 18.44
N ASN A 303 -9.28 -0.78 18.54
CA ASN A 303 -10.36 -1.63 18.09
C ASN A 303 -11.46 -0.73 17.50
N PRO A 304 -11.96 -0.99 16.28
CA PRO A 304 -13.00 -0.18 15.68
C PRO A 304 -14.40 -0.60 16.12
N GLU A 305 -14.54 -1.68 16.91
CA GLU A 305 -15.80 -2.13 17.49
C GLU A 305 -16.09 -1.41 18.81
N GLN A 306 -17.33 -0.96 18.96
CA GLN A 306 -17.76 -0.20 20.11
C GLN A 306 -17.69 -1.01 21.40
N GLY A 307 -17.03 -0.46 22.42
CA GLY A 307 -16.95 -1.09 23.74
C GLY A 307 -16.10 -2.35 23.80
N ALA A 308 -15.28 -2.61 22.78
CA ALA A 308 -14.40 -3.76 22.73
C ALA A 308 -13.47 -3.84 23.95
N ASN A 309 -13.31 -5.03 24.51
CA ASN A 309 -12.45 -5.28 25.65
C ASN A 309 -11.02 -5.69 25.26
N ALA A 310 -10.76 -5.98 23.98
CA ALA A 310 -9.46 -6.37 23.45
C ALA A 310 -9.03 -5.51 22.25
N GLU A 311 -7.71 -5.44 22.03
CA GLU A 311 -7.12 -4.82 20.85
C GLU A 311 -7.43 -5.66 19.60
N ALA A 312 -7.79 -5.01 18.49
CA ALA A 312 -8.07 -5.66 17.22
C ALA A 312 -6.79 -5.98 16.45
N VAL A 313 -6.89 -6.99 15.58
CA VAL A 313 -5.84 -7.30 14.61
C VAL A 313 -6.31 -6.84 13.24
N VAL A 314 -5.80 -5.68 12.84
CA VAL A 314 -6.27 -5.03 11.62
C VAL A 314 -5.30 -5.31 10.49
N SER A 315 -5.79 -5.51 9.29
CA SER A 315 -4.95 -5.65 8.10
C SER A 315 -5.46 -4.75 6.98
N SER A 316 -4.56 -4.34 6.09
CA SER A 316 -4.89 -3.61 4.87
C SER A 316 -4.10 -4.20 3.69
N ARG A 317 -4.68 -4.07 2.50
CA ARG A 317 -4.04 -4.39 1.22
C ARG A 317 -3.93 -3.14 0.33
N ILE A 318 -4.27 -1.96 0.88
CA ILE A 318 -4.14 -0.70 0.15
C ILE A 318 -2.67 -0.41 -0.07
N MET A 319 -2.39 0.08 -1.27
CA MET A 319 -1.06 0.39 -1.73
C MET A 319 -1.03 1.86 -2.19
N PRO A 320 -0.04 2.65 -1.75
CA PRO A 320 1.04 2.30 -0.81
C PRO A 320 0.53 1.92 0.60
N PHE A 321 1.34 1.20 1.39
CA PHE A 321 1.00 0.97 2.79
C PHE A 321 1.09 2.30 3.54
N VAL A 322 -0.06 2.85 3.89
CA VAL A 322 -0.19 4.16 4.52
C VAL A 322 -1.25 4.11 5.61
N THR A 323 -1.00 4.86 6.68
CA THR A 323 -1.97 5.21 7.71
C THR A 323 -1.98 6.72 7.88
N TYR A 324 -3.13 7.30 8.21
CA TYR A 324 -3.23 8.75 8.40
C TYR A 324 -3.59 9.08 9.84
N PHE A 325 -2.82 9.95 10.48
CA PHE A 325 -3.27 10.62 11.68
C PHE A 325 -4.06 11.86 11.25
N SER A 326 -5.28 11.98 11.77
CA SER A 326 -6.07 13.20 11.67
C SER A 326 -6.32 13.73 13.07
N LEU A 327 -5.64 14.83 13.41
CA LEU A 327 -5.66 15.45 14.73
C LEU A 327 -6.32 16.83 14.57
N ILE A 328 -7.63 16.87 14.75
CA ILE A 328 -8.53 17.99 14.47
C ILE A 328 -8.41 19.06 15.58
N PRO A 329 -8.46 20.36 15.25
CA PRO A 329 -8.58 21.41 16.26
C PRO A 329 -9.84 21.22 17.13
N THR A 330 -9.69 21.34 18.45
CA THR A 330 -10.83 21.49 19.37
C THR A 330 -11.46 22.88 19.20
N GLN A 331 -12.23 23.09 18.13
CA GLN A 331 -13.14 24.23 18.01
C GLN A 331 -14.42 23.77 17.30
N LEU A 332 -15.55 23.96 18.00
CA LEU A 332 -16.95 23.82 17.54
C LEU A 332 -17.63 22.44 17.68
N ILE A 333 -17.85 21.97 18.92
CA ILE A 333 -19.20 21.50 19.28
C ILE A 333 -20.02 22.75 19.61
N LYS A 334 -20.40 23.54 18.61
CA LYS A 334 -21.42 24.59 18.75
C LYS A 334 -22.76 23.87 18.73
N GLY A 335 -23.35 23.61 19.90
CA GLY A 335 -24.65 22.94 19.94
C GLY A 335 -25.25 22.56 21.29
N LYS A 336 -24.83 23.12 22.43
CA LYS A 336 -25.67 23.12 23.64
C LYS A 336 -25.63 24.49 24.31
N ARG A 337 -26.70 25.24 24.05
CA ARG A 337 -27.08 26.43 24.82
C ARG A 337 -27.49 25.92 26.20
N LEU A 338 -26.63 26.11 27.20
CA LEU A 338 -27.06 26.07 28.60
C LEU A 338 -27.97 27.27 28.81
N LEU A 339 -29.26 27.02 29.01
CA LEU A 339 -30.16 27.97 29.65
C LEU A 339 -30.53 27.36 31.00
N TYR A 340 -30.30 28.15 32.05
CA TYR A 340 -31.03 28.04 33.32
C TYR A 340 -32.51 28.30 33.07
#